data_AF-A0A8H2LA73-F1
#
_entry.id   AF-A0A8H2LA73-F1
#
_cell.length_a   1.000
_cell.length_b   1.000
_cell.length_c   1.000
_cell.angle_alpha   90.00
_cell.angle_beta   90.00
_cell.angle_gamma   90.00
#
_symmetry.space_group_name_H-M   'P 1'
#
loop_
_entity.id
_entity.type
_entity.pdbx_description
1 polymer ?
#
loop_
_entity_poly.entity_id
_entity_poly.type
_entity_poly.pdbx_seq_one_letter_code
_entity_poly.pdbx_strand_id
1 'polypeptide(L)'
;MRATFFIPILIFLLTSCGQNNSEKKHRKNEKPEQNFLTYRLVDNEFIEYDLDTLSNFNQIIKIQNKIDCNKNYALFKLKTDTKIYNIQPLQFCEDIFDYKLREIVYISTDSITVNYELQYPIDSLKTILNNHLKNPNDDRNYPSSEEQRLISINVDSTKNIIEAKNLLLKIITNINELNIKTNFSFMFEDNGIIRIVEE
;
A
#
# COMPACT_ATOMS: atom_id res chain seq x y z
N MET A 1 22.73 -40.39 -81.74
CA MET A 1 22.03 -40.78 -80.50
C MET A 1 21.11 -39.64 -80.10
N ARG A 2 19.84 -39.95 -79.83
CA ARG A 2 18.78 -38.97 -79.56
C ARG A 2 19.02 -38.29 -78.21
N ALA A 3 19.11 -36.96 -78.21
CA ALA A 3 19.15 -36.15 -76.99
C ALA A 3 17.71 -35.99 -76.47
N THR A 4 17.44 -36.54 -75.30
CA THR A 4 16.15 -36.44 -74.60
C THR A 4 16.13 -35.15 -73.79
N PHE A 5 15.19 -34.27 -74.13
CA PHE A 5 14.84 -33.09 -73.35
C PHE A 5 14.10 -33.50 -72.09
N PHE A 6 14.56 -33.03 -70.92
CA PHE A 6 13.77 -33.05 -69.68
C PHE A 6 13.54 -31.61 -69.23
N ILE A 7 12.25 -31.26 -69.20
CA ILE A 7 11.67 -29.95 -68.88
C ILE A 7 11.74 -29.74 -67.35
N PRO A 8 12.28 -28.63 -66.83
CA PRO A 8 12.15 -28.30 -65.42
C PRO A 8 10.79 -27.62 -65.18
N ILE A 9 9.92 -28.28 -64.41
CA ILE A 9 8.68 -27.69 -63.91
C ILE A 9 9.04 -26.76 -62.74
N LEU A 10 9.11 -25.47 -63.02
CA LEU A 10 9.29 -24.41 -62.02
C LEU A 10 7.92 -24.14 -61.35
N ILE A 11 7.69 -24.71 -60.17
CA ILE A 11 6.50 -24.43 -59.38
C ILE A 11 6.66 -23.06 -58.72
N PHE A 12 5.93 -22.07 -59.24
CA PHE A 12 5.68 -20.79 -58.59
C PHE A 12 4.84 -21.01 -57.32
N LEU A 13 5.48 -21.09 -56.16
CA LEU A 13 4.81 -20.93 -54.87
C LEU A 13 4.71 -19.45 -54.53
N LEU A 14 3.62 -18.82 -55.01
CA LEU A 14 3.16 -17.52 -54.49
C LEU A 14 2.62 -17.73 -53.07
N THR A 15 3.52 -17.69 -52.09
CA THR A 15 3.09 -17.48 -50.70
C THR A 15 2.89 -15.98 -50.51
N SER A 16 1.64 -15.58 -50.68
CA SER A 16 1.11 -14.34 -50.09
C SER A 16 1.38 -14.40 -48.59
N CYS A 17 2.49 -13.80 -48.14
CA CYS A 17 2.61 -13.37 -46.76
C CYS A 17 1.65 -12.18 -46.62
N GLY A 18 0.41 -12.50 -46.26
CA GLY A 18 -0.55 -11.55 -45.74
C GLY A 18 0.14 -10.77 -44.63
N GLN A 19 0.46 -9.52 -44.93
CA GLN A 19 1.03 -8.59 -43.99
C GLN A 19 -0.09 -8.25 -43.02
N ASN A 20 -0.22 -9.08 -41.98
CA ASN A 20 -1.06 -8.79 -40.84
C ASN A 20 -0.49 -7.52 -40.20
N ASN A 21 -1.09 -6.39 -40.58
CA ASN A 21 -1.08 -5.16 -39.82
C ASN A 21 -1.72 -5.47 -38.47
N SER A 22 -0.95 -6.12 -37.59
CA SER A 22 -1.18 -6.00 -36.17
C SER A 22 -0.97 -4.53 -35.86
N GLU A 23 -2.08 -3.80 -35.78
CA GLU A 23 -2.12 -2.55 -35.06
C GLU A 23 -1.44 -2.82 -33.71
N LYS A 24 -0.21 -2.36 -33.57
CA LYS A 24 0.43 -2.24 -32.27
C LYS A 24 -0.46 -1.27 -31.50
N LYS A 25 -1.42 -1.80 -30.74
CA LYS A 25 -2.00 -1.08 -29.61
C LYS A 25 -0.79 -0.64 -28.80
N HIS A 26 -0.46 0.63 -28.91
CA HIS A 26 0.43 1.29 -27.97
C HIS A 26 -0.17 0.99 -26.60
N ARG A 27 0.39 0.01 -25.88
CA ARG A 27 0.15 -0.10 -24.46
C ARG A 27 0.55 1.26 -23.93
N LYS A 28 -0.43 2.06 -23.50
CA LYS A 28 -0.14 3.19 -22.61
C LYS A 28 0.80 2.60 -21.56
N ASN A 29 1.93 3.25 -21.31
CA ASN A 29 2.81 2.88 -20.21
C ASN A 29 2.01 3.07 -18.92
N GLU A 30 1.22 2.07 -18.54
CA GLU A 30 0.46 2.06 -17.30
C GLU A 30 1.47 1.98 -16.17
N LYS A 31 1.35 2.90 -15.20
CA LYS A 31 2.24 2.91 -14.04
C LYS A 31 2.04 1.59 -13.29
N PRO A 32 3.13 0.92 -12.86
CA PRO A 32 3.01 -0.29 -12.06
C PRO A 32 2.21 0.00 -10.78
N GLU A 33 1.37 -0.95 -10.38
CA GLU A 33 0.60 -0.88 -9.15
C GLU A 33 1.24 -1.74 -8.05
N GLN A 34 1.20 -1.26 -6.81
CA GLN A 34 1.64 -1.99 -5.63
C GLN A 34 0.58 -1.92 -4.54
N ASN A 35 0.21 -3.08 -4.00
CA ASN A 35 -0.81 -3.19 -2.97
C ASN A 35 -0.20 -3.12 -1.56
N PHE A 36 -0.83 -2.34 -0.70
CA PHE A 36 -0.55 -2.21 0.72
C PHE A 36 -1.89 -2.36 1.45
N LEU A 37 -2.30 -3.60 1.71
CA LEU A 37 -3.66 -3.96 2.15
C LEU A 37 -3.60 -4.63 3.51
N THR A 38 -4.48 -4.21 4.42
CA THR A 38 -4.61 -4.79 5.77
C THR A 38 -5.57 -5.98 5.79
N TYR A 39 -6.73 -5.86 5.13
CA TYR A 39 -7.69 -6.94 4.97
C TYR A 39 -7.47 -7.67 3.64
N ARG A 40 -7.64 -8.99 3.68
CA ARG A 40 -7.64 -9.87 2.50
C ARG A 40 -8.95 -10.65 2.44
N LEU A 41 -10.08 -9.97 2.67
CA LEU A 41 -11.39 -10.61 2.63
C LEU A 41 -11.90 -10.66 1.18
N VAL A 42 -12.40 -11.83 0.80
CA VAL A 42 -12.62 -12.24 -0.60
C VAL A 42 -13.94 -11.70 -1.16
N ASP A 43 -14.88 -11.32 -0.29
CA ASP A 43 -16.28 -11.06 -0.69
C ASP A 43 -16.66 -9.58 -0.75
N ASN A 44 -15.77 -8.67 -0.30
CA ASN A 44 -16.05 -7.23 -0.28
C ASN A 44 -15.41 -6.52 -1.46
N GLU A 45 -16.13 -5.58 -2.06
CA GLU A 45 -15.62 -4.76 -3.17
C GLU A 45 -14.78 -3.58 -2.66
N PHE A 46 -13.84 -3.11 -3.48
CA PHE A 46 -13.09 -1.90 -3.20
C PHE A 46 -13.76 -0.69 -3.86
N ILE A 47 -14.04 0.34 -3.05
CA ILE A 47 -14.36 1.67 -3.56
C ILE A 47 -13.08 2.48 -3.59
N GLU A 48 -12.67 2.87 -4.79
CA GLU A 48 -11.40 3.56 -5.02
C GLU A 48 -11.53 5.07 -4.81
N TYR A 49 -10.55 5.64 -4.10
CA TYR A 49 -10.43 7.07 -3.86
C TYR A 49 -9.03 7.54 -4.24
N ASP A 50 -8.93 8.53 -5.10
CA ASP A 50 -7.65 9.16 -5.43
C ASP A 50 -7.27 10.18 -4.35
N LEU A 51 -6.13 9.99 -3.70
CA LEU A 51 -5.67 10.93 -2.68
C LEU A 51 -5.47 12.34 -3.24
N ASP A 52 -5.19 12.50 -4.54
CA ASP A 52 -5.04 13.82 -5.18
C ASP A 52 -6.34 14.64 -5.20
N THR A 53 -7.48 13.99 -4.99
CA THR A 53 -8.80 14.64 -4.97
C THR A 53 -9.22 15.12 -3.58
N LEU A 54 -8.46 14.78 -2.54
CA LEU A 54 -8.81 15.08 -1.16
C LEU A 54 -8.12 16.36 -0.68
N SER A 55 -8.75 17.11 0.22
CA SER A 55 -8.13 18.34 0.75
C SER A 55 -7.11 18.08 1.87
N ASN A 56 -7.39 17.12 2.74
CA ASN A 56 -6.59 16.80 3.93
C ASN A 56 -6.89 15.38 4.44
N PHE A 57 -6.14 14.96 5.47
CA PHE A 57 -6.26 13.63 6.06
C PHE A 57 -7.64 13.35 6.69
N ASN A 58 -8.31 14.36 7.24
CA ASN A 58 -9.66 14.20 7.80
C ASN A 58 -10.69 13.75 6.74
N GLN A 59 -10.50 14.08 5.46
CA GLN A 59 -11.38 13.53 4.41
C GLN A 59 -11.24 12.01 4.27
N ILE A 60 -10.05 11.45 4.48
CA ILE A 60 -9.79 10.00 4.48
C ILE A 60 -10.59 9.35 5.62
N ILE A 61 -10.50 9.91 6.83
CA ILE A 61 -11.25 9.44 8.01
C ILE A 61 -12.76 9.48 7.74
N LYS A 62 -13.27 10.60 7.20
CA LYS A 62 -14.69 10.73 6.84
C LYS A 62 -15.15 9.71 5.79
N ILE A 63 -14.28 9.35 4.85
CA ILE A 63 -14.57 8.30 3.86
C ILE A 63 -14.68 6.94 4.56
N GLN A 64 -13.71 6.59 5.40
CA GLN A 64 -13.75 5.33 6.15
C GLN A 64 -15.01 5.21 7.01
N ASN A 65 -15.36 6.28 7.74
CA ASN A 65 -16.53 6.28 8.63
C ASN A 65 -17.88 6.21 7.89
N LYS A 66 -17.91 6.47 6.57
CA LYS A 66 -19.14 6.43 5.76
C LYS A 66 -19.32 5.13 5.00
N ILE A 67 -18.27 4.34 4.85
CA ILE A 67 -18.32 3.10 4.08
C ILE A 67 -18.98 2.01 4.93
N ASP A 68 -19.96 1.34 4.34
CA ASP A 68 -20.56 0.13 4.91
C ASP A 68 -19.57 -1.02 4.72
N CYS A 69 -18.78 -1.29 5.77
CA CYS A 69 -17.76 -2.32 5.76
C CYS A 69 -18.29 -3.74 5.52
N ASN A 70 -19.60 -3.97 5.67
CA ASN A 70 -20.18 -5.29 5.38
C ASN A 70 -20.30 -5.54 3.88
N LYS A 71 -20.05 -4.53 3.05
CA LYS A 71 -20.16 -4.61 1.58
C LYS A 71 -18.90 -4.16 0.88
N ASN A 72 -18.29 -3.09 1.37
CA ASN A 72 -17.23 -2.39 0.65
C ASN A 72 -16.08 -1.99 1.58
N TYR A 73 -14.89 -1.84 1.01
CA TYR A 73 -13.72 -1.25 1.66
C TYR A 73 -13.21 -0.02 0.90
N ALA A 74 -12.66 0.96 1.61
CA ALA A 74 -11.95 2.05 0.94
C ALA A 74 -10.60 1.56 0.43
N LEU A 75 -10.31 1.87 -0.83
CA LEU A 75 -8.98 1.73 -1.41
C LEU A 75 -8.46 3.10 -1.82
N PHE A 76 -7.44 3.59 -1.12
CA PHE A 76 -6.85 4.89 -1.40
C PHE A 76 -5.70 4.73 -2.39
N LYS A 77 -5.77 5.44 -3.51
CA LYS A 77 -4.73 5.46 -4.55
C LYS A 77 -3.77 6.61 -4.29
N LEU A 78 -2.53 6.27 -3.95
CA LEU A 78 -1.41 7.20 -3.88
C LEU A 78 -0.60 7.11 -5.17
N LYS A 79 -0.71 8.13 -6.02
CA LYS A 79 0.03 8.21 -7.28
C LYS A 79 1.35 8.93 -7.09
N THR A 80 2.44 8.32 -7.57
CA THR A 80 3.74 8.96 -7.77
C THR A 80 4.04 9.04 -9.26
N ASP A 81 5.16 9.65 -9.64
CA ASP A 81 5.57 9.70 -11.04
C ASP A 81 5.82 8.31 -11.64
N THR A 82 6.23 7.35 -10.83
CA THR A 82 6.68 6.04 -11.28
C THR A 82 5.77 4.88 -10.91
N LYS A 83 4.86 5.06 -9.94
CA LYS A 83 4.08 3.95 -9.35
C LYS A 83 2.74 4.44 -8.80
N ILE A 84 1.78 3.53 -8.70
CA ILE A 84 0.53 3.73 -7.94
C ILE A 84 0.57 2.77 -6.74
N TYR A 85 0.36 3.31 -5.54
CA TYR A 85 0.18 2.50 -4.34
C TYR A 85 -1.30 2.43 -3.99
N ASN A 86 -1.83 1.21 -3.93
CA ASN A 86 -3.18 0.92 -3.53
C ASN A 86 -3.18 0.63 -2.02
N ILE A 87 -3.72 1.55 -1.23
CA ILE A 87 -3.61 1.54 0.24
C ILE A 87 -4.99 1.23 0.82
N GLN A 88 -5.11 0.10 1.51
CA GLN A 88 -6.31 -0.26 2.26
C GLN A 88 -5.99 -0.41 3.75
N PRO A 89 -6.30 0.61 4.57
CA PRO A 89 -6.13 0.56 6.01
C PRO A 89 -7.19 -0.33 6.66
N LEU A 90 -6.89 -0.82 7.85
CA LEU A 90 -7.88 -1.35 8.78
C LEU A 90 -9.04 -0.35 8.89
N GLN A 91 -10.27 -0.85 8.77
CA GLN A 91 -11.50 -0.09 8.98
C GLN A 91 -12.19 -0.71 10.19
N PHE A 92 -12.52 0.10 11.18
CA PHE A 92 -13.24 -0.36 12.36
C PHE A 92 -14.72 -0.46 12.05
N CYS A 93 -15.20 -1.70 11.97
CA CYS A 93 -16.58 -2.01 11.63
C CYS A 93 -17.27 -2.81 12.75
N GLU A 94 -16.48 -3.30 13.70
CA GLU A 94 -16.88 -3.89 14.98
C GLU A 94 -15.86 -3.50 16.07
N ASP A 95 -16.25 -3.65 17.34
CA ASP A 95 -15.46 -3.21 18.50
C ASP A 95 -14.12 -3.96 18.65
N ILE A 96 -13.06 -3.15 18.63
CA ILE A 96 -11.81 -3.23 19.40
C ILE A 96 -11.00 -4.54 19.27
N PHE A 97 -9.89 -4.43 18.54
CA PHE A 97 -8.77 -5.35 18.69
C PHE A 97 -8.07 -5.09 20.03
N ASP A 98 -7.93 -6.13 20.86
CA ASP A 98 -7.16 -6.13 22.12
C ASP A 98 -5.64 -6.11 21.82
N TYR A 99 -5.16 -5.00 21.27
CA TYR A 99 -3.74 -4.76 21.06
C TYR A 99 -3.09 -4.31 22.36
N LYS A 100 -1.97 -4.93 22.73
CA LYS A 100 -1.10 -4.40 23.78
C LYS A 100 -0.45 -3.11 23.28
N LEU A 101 -0.11 -2.20 24.19
CA LEU A 101 0.51 -0.91 23.83
C LEU A 101 1.78 -1.07 22.98
N ARG A 102 2.58 -2.11 23.22
CA ARG A 102 3.78 -2.42 22.41
C ARG A 102 3.47 -2.96 21.01
N GLU A 103 2.27 -3.51 20.79
CA GLU A 103 1.75 -3.99 19.50
C GLU A 103 1.35 -2.86 18.55
N ILE A 104 1.33 -1.62 19.05
CA ILE A 104 1.00 -0.44 18.25
C ILE A 104 2.20 0.50 18.18
N VAL A 105 2.55 0.92 16.97
CA VAL A 105 3.39 2.10 16.75
C VAL A 105 2.54 3.21 16.15
N TYR A 106 2.54 4.37 16.80
CA TYR A 106 1.82 5.55 16.35
C TYR A 106 2.75 6.43 15.54
N ILE A 107 2.35 6.81 14.34
CA ILE A 107 3.17 7.59 13.41
C ILE A 107 2.40 8.83 13.00
N SER A 108 2.98 9.99 13.31
CA SER A 108 2.51 11.30 12.86
C SER A 108 3.52 11.93 11.91
N THR A 109 3.23 13.13 11.39
CA THR A 109 4.09 13.79 10.40
C THR A 109 5.50 14.06 10.92
N ASP A 110 5.64 14.35 12.22
CA ASP A 110 6.86 14.85 12.85
C ASP A 110 7.42 13.88 13.92
N SER A 111 6.61 12.95 14.38
CA SER A 111 6.93 12.11 15.53
C SER A 111 6.39 10.70 15.39
N ILE A 112 7.00 9.80 16.16
CA ILE A 112 6.63 8.40 16.29
C ILE A 112 6.52 8.11 17.77
N THR A 113 5.49 7.39 18.19
CA THR A 113 5.36 6.93 19.57
C THR A 113 5.29 5.41 19.62
N VAL A 114 6.12 4.83 20.47
CA VAL A 114 6.24 3.39 20.70
C VAL A 114 5.83 3.09 22.13
N ASN A 115 5.07 2.01 22.33
CA ASN A 115 4.65 1.57 23.65
C ASN A 115 3.99 2.72 24.45
N TYR A 116 3.21 3.55 23.76
CA TYR A 116 2.46 4.69 24.29
C TYR A 116 3.27 5.87 24.88
N GLU A 117 4.49 5.65 25.35
CA GLU A 117 5.27 6.64 26.10
C GLU A 117 6.53 7.11 25.36
N LEU A 118 7.15 6.24 24.56
CA LEU A 118 8.46 6.52 23.96
C LEU A 118 8.30 7.31 22.68
N GLN A 119 8.60 8.61 22.74
CA GLN A 119 8.53 9.50 21.59
C GLN A 119 9.88 9.60 20.86
N TYR A 120 9.83 9.45 19.54
CA TYR A 120 10.96 9.56 18.63
C TYR A 120 10.66 10.57 17.51
N PRO A 121 11.67 11.25 16.96
CA PRO A 121 11.48 12.07 15.77
C PRO A 121 11.18 11.20 14.54
N ILE A 122 10.47 11.75 13.56
CA ILE A 122 10.13 11.04 12.31
C ILE A 122 11.35 10.59 11.49
N ASP A 123 12.54 11.11 11.77
CA ASP A 123 13.79 10.67 11.13
C ASP A 123 14.26 9.31 11.63
N SER A 124 13.79 8.87 12.80
CA SER A 124 14.04 7.51 13.32
C SER A 124 13.13 6.44 12.71
N LEU A 125 12.24 6.80 11.77
CA LEU A 125 11.20 5.90 11.22
C LEU A 125 11.72 4.53 10.79
N LYS A 126 12.83 4.47 10.06
CA LYS A 126 13.40 3.21 9.58
C LYS A 126 13.73 2.26 10.71
N THR A 127 14.42 2.77 11.73
CA THR A 127 14.86 2.00 12.90
C THR A 127 13.66 1.56 13.72
N ILE A 128 12.70 2.46 13.96
CA ILE A 128 11.49 2.14 14.74
C ILE A 128 10.64 1.11 14.01
N LEU A 129 10.43 1.23 12.70
CA LEU A 129 9.71 0.22 11.91
C LEU A 129 10.44 -1.13 11.90
N ASN A 130 11.77 -1.15 11.82
CA ASN A 130 12.53 -2.40 11.90
C ASN A 130 12.33 -3.09 13.26
N ASN A 131 12.39 -2.34 14.35
CA ASN A 131 12.18 -2.87 15.69
C ASN A 131 10.73 -3.33 15.90
N HIS A 132 9.75 -2.54 15.47
CA HIS A 132 8.34 -2.90 15.60
C HIS A 132 7.96 -4.12 14.76
N LEU A 133 8.46 -4.21 13.52
CA LEU A 133 8.08 -5.27 12.59
C LEU A 133 8.90 -6.57 12.75
N LYS A 134 10.11 -6.51 13.29
CA LYS A 134 10.99 -7.69 13.45
C LYS A 134 11.44 -7.98 14.88
N ASN A 135 11.50 -6.96 15.73
CA ASN A 135 12.07 -7.00 17.08
C ASN A 135 13.35 -7.85 17.21
N PRO A 136 14.42 -7.54 16.45
CA PRO A 136 15.58 -8.41 16.34
C PRO A 136 16.39 -8.56 17.64
N ASN A 137 16.20 -7.65 18.60
CA ASN A 137 16.92 -7.59 19.86
C ASN A 137 16.06 -7.99 21.07
N ASP A 138 14.84 -8.49 20.85
CA ASP A 138 13.87 -8.82 21.91
C ASP A 138 13.64 -7.67 22.91
N ASP A 139 13.53 -6.46 22.38
CA ASP A 139 13.24 -5.26 23.18
C ASP A 139 11.77 -5.30 23.62
N ARG A 140 11.56 -5.16 24.93
CA ARG A 140 10.24 -5.23 25.58
C ARG A 140 9.27 -4.13 25.17
N ASN A 141 9.78 -3.05 24.58
CA ASN A 141 8.98 -1.96 24.04
C ASN A 141 8.34 -2.30 22.68
N TYR A 142 8.72 -3.42 22.06
CA TYR A 142 8.22 -3.84 20.76
C TYR A 142 7.57 -5.24 20.84
N PRO A 143 6.77 -5.61 19.82
CA PRO A 143 6.06 -6.89 19.81
C PRO A 143 7.04 -8.06 19.75
N SER A 144 6.76 -9.12 20.50
CA SER A 144 7.44 -10.40 20.32
C SER A 144 7.07 -11.04 18.97
N SER A 145 7.72 -12.15 18.57
CA SER A 145 7.45 -12.81 17.28
C SER A 145 5.98 -13.18 17.09
N GLU A 146 5.34 -13.66 18.16
CA GLU A 146 3.95 -14.18 18.17
C GLU A 146 2.90 -13.08 18.31
N GLU A 147 3.32 -11.85 18.60
CA GLU A 147 2.43 -10.74 18.85
C GLU A 147 2.00 -10.03 17.57
N GLN A 148 0.85 -9.38 17.64
CA GLN A 148 0.33 -8.63 16.51
C GLN A 148 1.12 -7.33 16.33
N ARG A 149 1.07 -6.78 15.12
CA ARG A 149 1.81 -5.57 14.74
C ARG A 149 0.88 -4.63 14.03
N LEU A 150 0.69 -3.46 14.60
CA LEU A 150 -0.17 -2.43 14.08
C LEU A 150 0.59 -1.11 13.95
N ILE A 151 0.52 -0.54 12.75
CA ILE A 151 0.98 0.81 12.48
C ILE A 151 -0.24 1.74 12.47
N SER A 152 -0.39 2.54 13.52
CA SER A 152 -1.37 3.64 13.54
C SER A 152 -0.77 4.88 12.88
N ILE A 153 -1.51 5.49 11.95
CA ILE A 153 -1.07 6.68 11.22
C ILE A 153 -2.08 7.79 11.43
N ASN A 154 -1.58 8.96 11.83
CA ASN A 154 -2.37 10.17 11.96
C ASN A 154 -1.65 11.34 11.31
N VAL A 155 -2.41 12.21 10.65
CA VAL A 155 -1.90 13.49 10.15
C VAL A 155 -2.87 14.57 10.58
N ASP A 156 -2.33 15.60 11.24
CA ASP A 156 -3.09 16.74 11.72
C ASP A 156 -4.01 17.30 10.61
N SER A 157 -5.30 17.48 10.94
CA SER A 157 -6.34 17.88 9.99
C SER A 157 -6.15 19.26 9.37
N THR A 158 -5.33 20.12 9.99
CA THR A 158 -4.93 21.42 9.45
C THR A 158 -3.93 21.31 8.30
N LYS A 159 -3.25 20.16 8.15
CA LYS A 159 -2.28 19.92 7.09
C LYS A 159 -2.96 19.56 5.77
N ASN A 160 -2.37 20.02 4.68
CA ASN A 160 -2.79 19.68 3.33
C ASN A 160 -2.57 18.18 3.06
N ILE A 161 -3.37 17.58 2.16
CA ILE A 161 -3.22 16.19 1.73
C ILE A 161 -1.80 15.81 1.29
N ILE A 162 -1.01 16.77 0.78
CA ILE A 162 0.40 16.58 0.40
C ILE A 162 1.23 16.03 1.58
N GLU A 163 1.00 16.52 2.81
CA GLU A 163 1.70 16.04 4.00
C GLU A 163 1.36 14.58 4.30
N ALA A 164 0.08 14.20 4.14
CA ALA A 164 -0.34 12.82 4.31
C ALA A 164 0.26 11.91 3.24
N LYS A 165 0.26 12.33 1.98
CA LYS A 165 0.90 11.59 0.88
C LYS A 165 2.39 11.38 1.15
N ASN A 166 3.09 12.41 1.62
CA ASN A 166 4.51 12.34 1.94
C ASN A 166 4.79 11.35 3.08
N LEU A 167 4.00 11.41 4.16
CA LEU A 167 4.14 10.47 5.27
C LEU A 167 3.87 9.02 4.85
N LEU A 168 2.77 8.78 4.12
CA LEU A 168 2.42 7.45 3.61
C LEU A 168 3.51 6.89 2.70
N LEU A 169 4.04 7.71 1.78
CA LEU A 169 5.14 7.30 0.91
C LEU A 169 6.41 6.98 1.71
N LYS A 170 6.74 7.79 2.72
CA LYS A 170 7.89 7.56 3.61
C LYS A 170 7.74 6.21 4.33
N ILE A 171 6.56 5.92 4.90
CA ILE A 171 6.26 4.66 5.58
C ILE A 171 6.38 3.47 4.61
N ILE A 172 5.67 3.50 3.49
CA ILE A 172 5.68 2.41 2.49
C ILE A 172 7.09 2.14 1.97
N THR A 173 7.86 3.19 1.68
CA THR A 173 9.24 3.05 1.21
C THR A 173 10.12 2.34 2.24
N ASN A 174 10.06 2.77 3.50
CA ASN A 174 10.82 2.14 4.58
C ASN A 174 10.42 0.67 4.76
N ILE A 175 9.13 0.35 4.72
CA ILE A 175 8.66 -1.03 4.86
C ILE A 175 9.15 -1.92 3.70
N ASN A 176 9.09 -1.41 2.47
CA ASN A 176 9.60 -2.13 1.30
C ASN A 176 11.09 -2.45 1.41
N GLU A 177 11.89 -1.50 1.89
CA GLU A 177 13.33 -1.69 2.11
C GLU A 177 13.63 -2.75 3.17
N LEU A 178 12.77 -2.90 4.18
CA LEU A 178 12.97 -3.86 5.25
C LEU A 178 12.69 -5.31 4.83
N ASN A 179 12.07 -5.54 3.66
CA ASN A 179 11.71 -6.86 3.13
C ASN A 179 11.00 -7.74 4.17
N ILE A 180 9.95 -7.18 4.79
CA ILE A 180 9.20 -7.80 5.88
C ILE A 180 8.44 -9.02 5.37
N LYS A 181 8.57 -10.14 6.08
CA LYS A 181 7.77 -11.36 5.87
C LYS A 181 6.64 -11.51 6.89
N THR A 182 6.75 -10.83 8.02
CA THR A 182 5.76 -10.82 9.08
C THR A 182 4.48 -10.13 8.62
N ASN A 183 3.32 -10.68 8.96
CA ASN A 183 2.06 -9.97 8.76
C ASN A 183 1.99 -8.80 9.74
N PHE A 184 1.55 -7.65 9.24
CA PHE A 184 1.25 -6.47 10.05
C PHE A 184 0.03 -5.78 9.43
N SER A 185 -0.67 -5.03 10.28
CA SER A 185 -1.81 -4.20 9.91
C SER A 185 -1.39 -2.74 9.95
N PHE A 186 -2.12 -1.88 9.25
CA PHE A 186 -2.01 -0.44 9.46
C PHE A 186 -3.40 0.18 9.48
N MET A 187 -3.55 1.30 10.20
CA MET A 187 -4.81 2.01 10.32
C MET A 187 -4.61 3.51 10.20
N PHE A 188 -5.70 4.21 9.91
CA PHE A 188 -5.76 5.66 9.96
C PHE A 188 -6.61 6.06 11.14
N GLU A 189 -6.10 6.97 11.98
CA GLU A 189 -6.78 7.42 13.19
C GLU A 189 -6.99 8.93 13.16
N ASP A 190 -8.09 9.39 13.76
CA ASP A 190 -8.46 10.81 13.81
C ASP A 190 -7.71 11.57 14.92
N ASN A 191 -7.51 10.93 16.08
CA ASN A 191 -7.03 11.58 17.30
C ASN A 191 -5.52 11.41 17.58
N GLY A 192 -4.79 10.70 16.72
CA GLY A 192 -3.43 10.25 17.05
C GLY A 192 -3.44 9.33 18.27
N ILE A 193 -2.40 9.39 19.11
CA ILE A 193 -2.32 8.61 20.35
C ILE A 193 -3.50 9.01 21.24
N ILE A 194 -4.36 8.05 21.60
CA ILE A 194 -5.41 8.25 22.61
C ILE A 194 -4.74 8.56 23.94
N ARG A 195 -4.49 9.85 24.23
CA ARG A 195 -3.97 10.25 25.54
C ARG A 195 -5.06 10.00 26.57
N ILE A 196 -4.90 8.95 27.37
CA ILE A 196 -5.60 8.80 28.64
C ILE A 196 -5.23 10.03 29.47
N VAL A 197 -6.16 10.96 29.58
CA VAL A 197 -6.06 12.06 30.53
C VAL A 197 -6.36 11.44 31.89
N GLU A 198 -5.36 11.37 32.76
CA GLU A 198 -5.60 11.09 34.17
C GLU A 198 -6.40 12.27 34.74
N GLU A 199 -7.66 12.00 35.15
CA GLU A 199 -8.44 12.90 36.01
C GLU A 199 -8.01 12.79 37.47
#